data_AF-A0A257LXW5-F1
#
_entry.id   AF-A0A257LXW5-F1
#
_cell.length_a   1.000
_cell.length_b   1.000
_cell.length_c   1.000
_cell.angle_alpha   90.00
_cell.angle_beta   90.00
_cell.angle_gamma   90.00
#
_symmetry.space_group_name_H-M   'P 1'
#
loop_
_entity.id
_entity.type
_entity.pdbx_description
1 polymer ?
#
loop_
_entity_poly.entity_id
_entity_poly.type
_entity_poly.pdbx_seq_one_letter_code
_entity_poly.pdbx_strand_id
1 'polypeptide(L)'
;LSGYSGTYNVQGGTTQLTGTASSIGGNWSAATGTTLTINSSAAQTLNGSVTGAGTFNINSSSALSIGGAVSVTGNVNVNGQATFGSGSSLTMGTGSLNINGTGIATFGSGSTVNVDNITLTGTTSNQLNIQAGATVTTKYFNIGNSGNNSGRVVQTGGNVTIAAGGSGMRIGHWNNGANAGSLYNLSGGTLDASAITSNIGWDGQGDMIVGGGAGTALFKAGGIQLDGSSDGGGGGAGNMTLTLSTNGTVEVGTSGIGAAAAGDRIILNGGAMKAVGAATWGSVFNANTSTTSELNVNGFAVTLSNNVTGSGTLNLSSATGSVILNTSGTQAIDAALNGSTAINKTGTGTTILSGAGSYNGAITVTDGRVNLAGSVSSNISVLSSKSFGGEGTTTGSLSLAGSNSLFVNPNTPGELTVGNLPL
;
A
#
# COMPACT_ATOMS: atom_id res chain seq x y z
N LEU A 1 -41.93 14.76 -4.56
CA LEU A 1 -41.35 13.45 -4.15
C LEU A 1 -41.06 13.40 -2.65
N SER A 2 -40.74 14.53 -1.99
CA SER A 2 -40.74 14.59 -0.53
C SER A 2 -42.06 14.04 0.03
N GLY A 3 -41.98 13.09 0.98
CA GLY A 3 -43.14 12.43 1.59
C GLY A 3 -43.78 11.28 0.80
N TYR A 4 -43.34 10.98 -0.43
CA TYR A 4 -43.84 9.80 -1.15
C TYR A 4 -43.17 8.51 -0.62
N SER A 5 -43.92 7.43 -0.51
CA SER A 5 -43.47 6.14 0.04
C SER A 5 -43.67 4.94 -0.90
N GLY A 6 -44.27 5.14 -2.07
CA GLY A 6 -44.47 4.07 -3.06
C GLY A 6 -43.21 3.76 -3.88
N THR A 7 -43.38 2.96 -4.93
CA THR A 7 -42.28 2.59 -5.85
C THR A 7 -42.43 3.30 -7.19
N TYR A 8 -41.36 3.91 -7.68
CA TYR A 8 -41.20 4.37 -9.06
C TYR A 8 -40.47 3.31 -9.86
N ASN A 9 -41.06 2.90 -10.98
CA ASN A 9 -40.48 1.88 -11.85
C ASN A 9 -40.08 2.49 -13.20
N VAL A 10 -38.78 2.58 -13.43
CA VAL A 10 -38.19 3.09 -14.68
C VAL A 10 -38.03 1.93 -15.64
N GLN A 11 -38.96 1.82 -16.59
CA GLN A 11 -39.02 0.72 -17.57
C GLN A 11 -38.44 1.07 -18.95
N GLY A 12 -38.12 2.34 -19.18
CA GLY A 12 -37.55 2.81 -20.44
C GLY A 12 -36.86 4.16 -20.32
N GLY A 13 -35.77 4.33 -21.08
CA GLY A 13 -35.04 5.59 -21.18
C GLY A 13 -34.34 6.04 -19.89
N THR A 14 -34.27 7.36 -19.73
CA THR A 14 -33.61 8.00 -18.59
C THR A 14 -34.65 8.77 -17.78
N THR A 15 -34.75 8.46 -16.50
CA THR A 15 -35.47 9.30 -15.52
C THR A 15 -34.48 10.22 -14.84
N GLN A 16 -34.74 11.53 -14.88
CA GLN A 16 -33.90 12.52 -14.21
C GLN A 16 -34.69 13.19 -13.09
N LEU A 17 -34.12 13.18 -11.90
CA LEU A 17 -34.61 13.89 -10.74
C LEU A 17 -33.81 15.18 -10.58
N THR A 18 -34.50 16.30 -10.69
CA THR A 18 -33.96 17.65 -10.47
C THR A 18 -34.71 18.31 -9.32
N GLY A 19 -34.08 19.31 -8.68
CA GLY A 19 -34.72 20.13 -7.65
C GLY A 19 -33.85 20.31 -6.40
N THR A 20 -34.46 20.96 -5.40
CA THR A 20 -33.79 21.45 -4.18
C THR A 20 -34.46 20.97 -2.89
N ALA A 21 -35.38 20.01 -2.97
CA ALA A 21 -36.09 19.50 -1.80
C ALA A 21 -35.13 18.74 -0.87
N SER A 22 -35.20 18.96 0.45
CA SER A 22 -34.27 18.30 1.39
C SER A 22 -34.35 16.76 1.40
N SER A 23 -35.42 16.18 0.86
CA SER A 23 -35.58 14.72 0.76
C SER A 23 -36.18 14.27 -0.58
N ILE A 24 -35.72 13.11 -1.02
CA ILE A 24 -36.28 12.32 -2.12
C ILE A 24 -36.90 11.07 -1.50
N GLY A 25 -38.23 10.98 -1.58
CA GLY A 25 -39.00 9.82 -1.12
C GLY A 25 -39.15 8.73 -2.19
N GLY A 26 -39.74 7.61 -1.77
CA GLY A 26 -40.07 6.47 -2.60
C GLY A 26 -38.92 5.51 -2.86
N ASN A 27 -39.29 4.28 -3.20
CA ASN A 27 -38.37 3.27 -3.72
C ASN A 27 -38.25 3.44 -5.24
N TRP A 28 -37.08 3.16 -5.79
CA TRP A 28 -36.77 3.33 -7.21
C TRP A 28 -36.29 2.01 -7.78
N SER A 29 -36.94 1.52 -8.83
CA SER A 29 -36.51 0.37 -9.60
C SER A 29 -36.12 0.80 -11.00
N ALA A 30 -34.92 0.46 -11.45
CA ALA A 30 -34.44 0.73 -12.80
C ALA A 30 -34.22 -0.58 -13.56
N ALA A 31 -34.95 -0.77 -14.66
CA ALA A 31 -34.80 -1.95 -15.52
C ALA A 31 -33.49 -1.94 -16.32
N THR A 32 -33.10 -3.08 -16.87
CA THR A 32 -31.92 -3.22 -17.74
C THR A 32 -31.97 -2.20 -18.88
N GLY A 33 -30.85 -1.53 -19.15
CA GLY A 33 -30.74 -0.52 -20.22
C GLY A 33 -31.40 0.83 -19.89
N THR A 34 -31.97 0.99 -18.69
CA THR A 34 -32.52 2.27 -18.23
C THR A 34 -31.56 2.99 -17.29
N THR A 35 -31.79 4.29 -17.09
CA THR A 35 -30.97 5.12 -16.21
C THR A 35 -31.84 5.91 -15.25
N LEU A 36 -31.52 5.86 -13.96
CA LEU A 36 -31.97 6.82 -12.96
C LEU A 36 -30.85 7.83 -12.71
N THR A 37 -31.12 9.11 -12.87
CA THR A 37 -30.15 10.17 -12.61
C THR A 37 -30.68 11.13 -11.54
N ILE A 38 -29.88 11.42 -10.52
CA ILE A 38 -30.15 12.49 -9.56
C ILE A 38 -29.20 13.66 -9.83
N ASN A 39 -29.77 14.76 -10.30
CA ASN A 39 -29.13 16.04 -10.54
C ASN A 39 -29.56 17.02 -9.45
N SER A 40 -28.88 17.02 -8.30
CA SER A 40 -29.16 17.97 -7.24
C SER A 40 -28.19 19.14 -7.22
N SER A 41 -28.72 20.35 -7.01
CA SER A 41 -27.92 21.52 -6.67
C SER A 41 -27.90 21.83 -5.17
N ALA A 42 -28.73 21.16 -4.36
CA ALA A 42 -28.84 21.35 -2.92
C ALA A 42 -28.50 20.05 -2.16
N ALA A 43 -28.22 20.14 -0.85
CA ALA A 43 -28.07 18.94 -0.04
C ALA A 43 -29.43 18.22 0.06
N GLN A 44 -29.47 16.93 -0.29
CA GLN A 44 -30.70 16.12 -0.24
C GLN A 44 -30.43 14.76 0.40
N THR A 45 -31.46 14.14 0.94
CA THR A 45 -31.42 12.75 1.42
C THR A 45 -32.34 11.86 0.58
N LEU A 46 -31.80 10.78 0.02
CA LEU A 46 -32.58 9.71 -0.58
C LEU A 46 -32.92 8.67 0.50
N ASN A 47 -34.19 8.63 0.90
CA ASN A 47 -34.65 7.80 2.01
C ASN A 47 -35.08 6.39 1.58
N GLY A 48 -35.58 6.23 0.34
CA GLY A 48 -36.00 4.93 -0.17
C GLY A 48 -34.86 4.15 -0.82
N SER A 49 -35.15 2.91 -1.22
CA SER A 49 -34.17 2.04 -1.86
C SER A 49 -34.04 2.31 -3.37
N VAL A 50 -32.87 2.04 -3.94
CA VAL A 50 -32.67 1.96 -5.40
C VAL A 50 -32.35 0.51 -5.77
N THR A 51 -33.10 -0.09 -6.67
CA THR A 51 -32.95 -1.49 -7.07
C THR A 51 -32.96 -1.69 -8.59
N GLY A 52 -32.54 -2.85 -9.05
CA GLY A 52 -32.74 -3.30 -10.43
C GLY A 52 -31.45 -3.51 -11.21
N ALA A 53 -31.55 -3.52 -12.54
CA ALA A 53 -30.43 -3.82 -13.44
C ALA A 53 -29.97 -2.61 -14.27
N GLY A 54 -30.64 -1.47 -14.11
CA GLY A 54 -30.29 -0.21 -14.76
C GLY A 54 -29.08 0.48 -14.12
N THR A 55 -28.75 1.64 -14.67
CA THR A 55 -27.68 2.50 -14.16
C THR A 55 -28.23 3.54 -13.19
N PHE A 56 -27.51 3.81 -12.10
CA PHE A 56 -27.80 4.89 -11.17
C PHE A 56 -26.71 5.97 -11.22
N ASN A 57 -27.06 7.15 -11.70
CA ASN A 57 -26.15 8.29 -11.80
C ASN A 57 -26.43 9.31 -10.69
N ILE A 58 -25.37 9.75 -10.03
CA ILE A 58 -25.38 10.80 -9.02
C ILE A 58 -24.53 11.96 -9.54
N ASN A 59 -25.19 12.98 -10.07
CA ASN A 59 -24.56 14.19 -10.61
C ASN A 59 -24.75 15.40 -9.66
N SER A 60 -24.97 15.12 -8.38
CA SER A 60 -25.35 16.16 -7.43
C SER A 60 -24.15 17.05 -7.10
N SER A 61 -24.22 18.34 -7.42
CA SER A 61 -23.12 19.27 -7.11
C SER A 61 -23.01 19.55 -5.60
N SER A 62 -24.12 19.39 -4.87
CA SER A 62 -24.19 19.34 -3.41
C SER A 62 -24.34 17.90 -2.93
N ALA A 63 -24.02 17.62 -1.66
CA ALA A 63 -24.03 16.26 -1.12
C ALA A 63 -25.42 15.59 -1.20
N LEU A 64 -25.50 14.47 -1.92
CA LEU A 64 -26.62 13.52 -1.83
C LEU A 64 -26.31 12.50 -0.74
N SER A 65 -27.06 12.53 0.36
CA SER A 65 -27.02 11.50 1.39
C SER A 65 -27.92 10.34 1.02
N ILE A 66 -27.38 9.13 1.02
CA ILE A 66 -28.10 7.89 0.75
C ILE A 66 -28.34 7.22 2.09
N GLY A 67 -29.61 7.20 2.52
CA GLY A 67 -30.05 6.54 3.74
C GLY A 67 -30.61 5.13 3.50
N GLY A 68 -31.10 4.86 2.29
CA GLY A 68 -31.66 3.57 1.90
C GLY A 68 -30.64 2.58 1.31
N ALA A 69 -31.14 1.39 0.98
CA ALA A 69 -30.37 0.36 0.29
C ALA A 69 -30.26 0.67 -1.21
N VAL A 70 -29.06 0.59 -1.78
CA VAL A 70 -28.83 0.57 -3.23
C VAL A 70 -28.41 -0.85 -3.61
N SER A 71 -29.25 -1.56 -4.36
CA SER A 71 -29.04 -2.94 -4.79
C SER A 71 -29.21 -3.04 -6.31
N VAL A 72 -28.14 -2.78 -7.06
CA VAL A 72 -28.20 -2.75 -8.52
C VAL A 72 -27.20 -3.70 -9.18
N THR A 73 -27.58 -4.34 -10.29
CA THR A 73 -26.63 -5.15 -11.08
C THR A 73 -25.94 -4.35 -12.18
N GLY A 74 -26.48 -3.19 -12.54
CA GLY A 74 -25.86 -2.22 -13.44
C GLY A 74 -24.82 -1.33 -12.73
N ASN A 75 -24.45 -0.21 -13.35
CA ASN A 75 -23.44 0.69 -12.80
C ASN A 75 -24.04 1.69 -11.80
N VAL A 76 -23.23 2.08 -10.81
CA VAL A 76 -23.47 3.28 -10.00
C VAL A 76 -22.38 4.27 -10.34
N ASN A 77 -22.75 5.45 -10.83
CA ASN A 77 -21.80 6.50 -11.23
C ASN A 77 -21.93 7.70 -10.30
N VAL A 78 -20.87 7.99 -9.56
CA VAL A 78 -20.74 9.20 -8.74
C VAL A 78 -19.95 10.22 -9.54
N ASN A 79 -20.67 11.14 -10.18
CA ASN A 79 -20.10 12.26 -10.95
C ASN A 79 -20.12 13.58 -10.15
N GLY A 80 -20.93 13.63 -9.08
CA GLY A 80 -20.99 14.72 -8.10
C GLY A 80 -20.65 14.22 -6.70
N GLN A 81 -21.34 14.70 -5.66
CA GLN A 81 -21.10 14.34 -4.27
C GLN A 81 -22.14 13.33 -3.75
N ALA A 82 -21.69 12.19 -3.25
CA ALA A 82 -22.52 11.14 -2.65
C ALA A 82 -21.99 10.74 -1.27
N THR A 83 -22.87 10.61 -0.28
CA THR A 83 -22.54 10.10 1.07
C THR A 83 -23.44 8.93 1.41
N PHE A 84 -22.85 7.76 1.62
CA PHE A 84 -23.52 6.56 2.13
C PHE A 84 -23.40 6.59 3.65
N GLY A 85 -24.50 6.95 4.32
CA GLY A 85 -24.53 7.18 5.76
C GLY A 85 -24.73 5.92 6.60
N SER A 86 -24.97 6.12 7.90
CA SER A 86 -25.30 5.06 8.85
C SER A 86 -26.46 4.19 8.37
N GLY A 87 -26.23 2.87 8.32
CA GLY A 87 -27.24 1.88 7.94
C GLY A 87 -27.50 1.79 6.44
N SER A 88 -26.85 2.61 5.61
CA SER A 88 -26.93 2.48 4.17
C SER A 88 -26.14 1.27 3.67
N SER A 89 -26.63 0.63 2.61
CA SER A 89 -25.93 -0.46 1.95
C SER A 89 -25.85 -0.23 0.45
N LEU A 90 -24.68 -0.42 -0.14
CA LEU A 90 -24.51 -0.52 -1.59
C LEU A 90 -24.11 -1.96 -1.92
N THR A 91 -25.02 -2.72 -2.50
CA THR A 91 -24.76 -4.07 -3.01
C THR A 91 -24.85 -4.05 -4.52
N MET A 92 -23.82 -4.57 -5.19
CA MET A 92 -23.82 -4.66 -6.63
C MET A 92 -23.51 -6.08 -7.09
N GLY A 93 -24.09 -6.44 -8.23
CA GLY A 93 -23.69 -7.63 -8.99
C GLY A 93 -22.41 -7.35 -9.78
N THR A 94 -22.42 -7.72 -11.07
CA THR A 94 -21.27 -7.58 -11.98
C THR A 94 -20.98 -6.14 -12.43
N GLY A 95 -21.83 -5.18 -12.08
CA GLY A 95 -21.63 -3.77 -12.39
C GLY A 95 -20.48 -3.13 -11.60
N SER A 96 -20.18 -1.87 -11.94
CA SER A 96 -19.11 -1.11 -11.30
C SER A 96 -19.65 0.10 -10.55
N LEU A 97 -19.09 0.34 -9.36
CA LEU A 97 -19.13 1.66 -8.74
C LEU A 97 -18.03 2.51 -9.37
N ASN A 98 -18.41 3.56 -10.08
CA ASN A 98 -17.49 4.46 -10.76
C ASN A 98 -17.55 5.85 -10.11
N ILE A 99 -16.39 6.40 -9.78
CA ILE A 99 -16.24 7.75 -9.23
C ILE A 99 -15.47 8.56 -10.28
N ASN A 100 -16.22 9.36 -11.04
CA ASN A 100 -15.76 9.93 -12.30
C ASN A 100 -15.54 11.44 -12.17
N GLY A 101 -14.75 12.02 -13.07
CA GLY A 101 -14.57 13.48 -13.17
C GLY A 101 -14.08 14.10 -11.86
N THR A 102 -14.93 14.92 -11.23
CA THR A 102 -14.69 15.54 -9.92
C THR A 102 -15.54 14.93 -8.80
N GLY A 103 -16.14 13.77 -9.06
CA GLY A 103 -17.05 13.10 -8.15
C GLY A 103 -16.40 12.70 -6.83
N ILE A 104 -17.14 12.83 -5.75
CA ILE A 104 -16.71 12.46 -4.40
C ILE A 104 -17.73 11.50 -3.82
N ALA A 105 -17.29 10.28 -3.52
CA ALA A 105 -18.06 9.30 -2.77
C ALA A 105 -17.53 9.22 -1.33
N THR A 106 -18.42 9.20 -0.35
CA THR A 106 -18.07 9.03 1.07
C THR A 106 -18.83 7.86 1.65
N PHE A 107 -18.11 6.88 2.18
CA PHE A 107 -18.67 5.77 2.95
C PHE A 107 -18.51 6.10 4.43
N GLY A 108 -19.63 6.46 5.05
CA GLY A 108 -19.71 6.85 6.45
C GLY A 108 -19.77 5.66 7.40
N SER A 109 -19.73 5.97 8.70
CA SER A 109 -19.84 4.97 9.75
C SER A 109 -21.11 4.12 9.62
N GLY A 110 -20.98 2.80 9.72
CA GLY A 110 -22.10 1.86 9.61
C GLY A 110 -22.59 1.61 8.18
N SER A 111 -21.95 2.17 7.15
CA SER A 111 -22.24 1.83 5.76
C SER A 111 -21.62 0.48 5.37
N THR A 112 -22.33 -0.30 4.56
CA THR A 112 -21.82 -1.56 4.00
C THR A 112 -21.81 -1.51 2.47
N VAL A 113 -20.65 -1.70 1.87
CA VAL A 113 -20.45 -1.66 0.41
C VAL A 113 -19.92 -3.01 -0.03
N ASN A 114 -20.66 -3.72 -0.85
CA ASN A 114 -20.27 -5.00 -1.44
C ASN A 114 -20.47 -4.92 -2.96
N VAL A 115 -19.39 -4.72 -3.70
CA VAL A 115 -19.42 -4.47 -5.15
C VAL A 115 -18.28 -5.22 -5.81
N ASP A 116 -18.44 -5.74 -7.03
CA ASP A 116 -17.33 -6.44 -7.67
C ASP A 116 -16.19 -5.49 -8.09
N ASN A 117 -16.54 -4.26 -8.50
CA ASN A 117 -15.60 -3.29 -9.06
C ASN A 117 -15.79 -1.90 -8.45
N ILE A 118 -14.70 -1.30 -7.98
CA ILE A 118 -14.60 0.12 -7.65
C ILE A 118 -13.58 0.75 -8.59
N THR A 119 -13.99 1.75 -9.35
CA THR A 119 -13.10 2.47 -10.27
C THR A 119 -13.15 3.99 -10.06
N LEU A 120 -11.97 4.60 -10.11
CA LEU A 120 -11.80 6.05 -10.07
C LEU A 120 -11.25 6.49 -11.45
N THR A 121 -12.00 7.29 -12.19
CA THR A 121 -11.72 7.69 -13.59
C THR A 121 -11.70 9.23 -13.78
N GLY A 122 -11.47 9.98 -12.71
CA GLY A 122 -11.39 11.43 -12.77
C GLY A 122 -10.00 11.94 -13.11
N THR A 123 -9.82 13.25 -13.18
CA THR A 123 -8.56 13.85 -13.63
C THR A 123 -7.66 14.27 -12.47
N THR A 124 -8.18 14.77 -11.34
CA THR A 124 -7.36 15.07 -10.14
C THR A 124 -8.14 15.17 -8.83
N SER A 125 -9.44 15.47 -8.90
CA SER A 125 -10.26 15.81 -7.72
C SER A 125 -11.26 14.73 -7.34
N ASN A 126 -11.37 13.65 -8.11
CA ASN A 126 -12.23 12.54 -7.74
C ASN A 126 -11.67 11.82 -6.51
N GLN A 127 -12.55 11.62 -5.53
CA GLN A 127 -12.13 11.10 -4.24
C GLN A 127 -13.12 10.06 -3.70
N LEU A 128 -12.57 8.97 -3.18
CA LEU A 128 -13.31 8.03 -2.34
C LEU A 128 -12.86 8.20 -0.89
N ASN A 129 -13.79 8.61 -0.02
CA ASN A 129 -13.58 8.70 1.41
C ASN A 129 -14.15 7.47 2.09
N ILE A 130 -13.32 6.82 2.91
CA ILE A 130 -13.74 5.66 3.73
C ILE A 130 -13.48 6.03 5.19
N GLN A 131 -14.57 6.11 5.95
CA GLN A 131 -14.54 6.58 7.33
C GLN A 131 -14.57 5.41 8.33
N ALA A 132 -14.28 5.71 9.59
CA ALA A 132 -14.36 4.75 10.68
C ALA A 132 -15.75 4.09 10.77
N GLY A 133 -15.77 2.77 10.83
CA GLY A 133 -16.99 1.96 10.90
C GLY A 133 -17.65 1.65 9.55
N ALA A 134 -17.11 2.12 8.41
CA ALA A 134 -17.52 1.65 7.09
C ALA A 134 -16.94 0.25 6.81
N THR A 135 -17.70 -0.60 6.13
CA THR A 135 -17.24 -1.90 5.63
C THR A 135 -17.34 -1.93 4.11
N VAL A 136 -16.24 -2.23 3.43
CA VAL A 136 -16.16 -2.29 1.96
C VAL A 136 -15.59 -3.63 1.56
N THR A 137 -16.23 -4.32 0.63
CA THR A 137 -15.72 -5.53 -0.02
C THR A 137 -15.78 -5.32 -1.52
N THR A 138 -14.64 -5.56 -2.19
CA THR A 138 -14.53 -5.55 -3.64
C THR A 138 -13.62 -6.65 -4.14
N LYS A 139 -13.69 -6.99 -5.43
CA LYS A 139 -12.76 -7.90 -6.11
C LYS A 139 -11.79 -7.16 -7.00
N TYR A 140 -12.17 -5.97 -7.47
CA TYR A 140 -11.34 -5.10 -8.25
C TYR A 140 -11.39 -3.67 -7.73
N PHE A 141 -10.23 -3.12 -7.41
CA PHE A 141 -10.08 -1.77 -6.92
C PHE A 141 -9.07 -1.03 -7.80
N ASN A 142 -9.56 -0.02 -8.52
CA ASN A 142 -8.75 0.66 -9.52
C ASN A 142 -8.77 2.18 -9.37
N ILE A 143 -7.58 2.79 -9.30
CA ILE A 143 -7.38 4.22 -9.22
C ILE A 143 -6.65 4.72 -10.46
N GLY A 144 -7.22 5.70 -11.15
CA GLY A 144 -6.70 6.16 -12.44
C GLY A 144 -7.05 5.20 -13.58
N ASN A 145 -8.30 4.75 -13.63
CA ASN A 145 -8.76 3.88 -14.70
C ASN A 145 -9.07 4.69 -15.97
N SER A 146 -8.67 4.15 -17.14
CA SER A 146 -8.56 4.83 -18.44
C SER A 146 -7.45 5.91 -18.52
N GLY A 147 -6.93 6.14 -19.72
CA GLY A 147 -5.80 7.06 -19.95
C GLY A 147 -6.11 8.52 -19.56
N ASN A 148 -5.08 9.22 -19.09
CA ASN A 148 -5.11 10.58 -18.55
C ASN A 148 -6.02 10.75 -17.32
N ASN A 149 -6.27 9.68 -16.56
CA ASN A 149 -7.06 9.74 -15.34
C ASN A 149 -6.21 9.42 -14.12
N SER A 150 -6.69 9.88 -12.98
CA SER A 150 -6.13 9.70 -11.66
C SER A 150 -7.26 9.49 -10.65
N GLY A 151 -6.91 9.47 -9.37
CA GLY A 151 -7.89 9.50 -8.30
C GLY A 151 -7.24 9.43 -6.95
N ARG A 152 -8.04 9.71 -5.93
CA ARG A 152 -7.59 9.65 -4.55
C ARG A 152 -8.51 8.81 -3.70
N VAL A 153 -7.95 7.86 -2.97
CA VAL A 153 -8.64 7.22 -1.86
C VAL A 153 -8.11 7.80 -0.57
N VAL A 154 -9.02 8.16 0.32
CA VAL A 154 -8.73 8.63 1.67
C VAL A 154 -9.44 7.70 2.65
N GLN A 155 -8.71 6.71 3.15
CA GLN A 155 -9.19 5.81 4.19
C GLN A 155 -8.67 6.29 5.55
N THR A 156 -9.57 6.87 6.34
CA THR A 156 -9.27 7.37 7.70
C THR A 156 -9.65 6.36 8.78
N GLY A 157 -10.35 5.29 8.41
CA GLY A 157 -10.81 4.22 9.28
C GLY A 157 -11.51 3.12 8.47
N GLY A 158 -12.31 2.30 9.15
CA GLY A 158 -13.12 1.27 8.51
C GLY A 158 -12.31 0.09 7.99
N ASN A 159 -13.02 -0.84 7.35
CA ASN A 159 -12.48 -2.12 6.89
C ASN A 159 -12.75 -2.25 5.40
N VAL A 160 -11.68 -2.30 4.61
CA VAL A 160 -11.74 -2.55 3.16
C VAL A 160 -11.14 -3.92 2.91
N THR A 161 -11.87 -4.80 2.23
CA THR A 161 -11.38 -6.11 1.80
C THR A 161 -11.35 -6.16 0.28
N ILE A 162 -10.20 -6.52 -0.28
CA ILE A 162 -10.04 -6.84 -1.70
C ILE A 162 -9.93 -8.36 -1.83
N ALA A 163 -11.06 -8.99 -2.16
CA ALA A 163 -11.19 -10.42 -2.30
C ALA A 163 -10.53 -10.93 -3.59
N ALA A 164 -10.17 -12.22 -3.58
CA ALA A 164 -9.74 -12.91 -4.80
C ALA A 164 -10.88 -13.02 -5.84
N GLY A 165 -10.50 -13.34 -7.08
CA GLY A 165 -11.45 -13.59 -8.17
C GLY A 165 -11.76 -12.39 -9.07
N GLY A 166 -11.03 -11.28 -8.91
CA GLY A 166 -11.04 -10.13 -9.83
C GLY A 166 -9.65 -9.80 -10.38
N SER A 167 -9.51 -8.62 -11.00
CA SER A 167 -8.22 -8.11 -11.51
C SER A 167 -7.33 -7.45 -10.44
N GLY A 168 -7.67 -7.61 -9.16
CA GLY A 168 -6.86 -7.22 -8.01
C GLY A 168 -6.95 -5.73 -7.64
N MET A 169 -5.82 -5.16 -7.22
CA MET A 169 -5.70 -3.76 -6.83
C MET A 169 -4.67 -3.07 -7.72
N ARG A 170 -5.05 -1.93 -8.30
CA ARG A 170 -4.15 -1.07 -9.10
C ARG A 170 -4.30 0.37 -8.64
N ILE A 171 -3.17 1.00 -8.30
CA ILE A 171 -3.06 2.44 -8.09
C ILE A 171 -2.26 2.99 -9.27
N GLY A 172 -2.83 3.89 -10.06
CA GLY A 172 -2.17 4.37 -11.29
C GLY A 172 -2.26 3.32 -12.40
N HIS A 173 -3.48 2.90 -12.75
CA HIS A 173 -3.67 1.85 -13.75
C HIS A 173 -3.21 2.27 -15.14
N TRP A 174 -3.55 3.50 -15.57
CA TRP A 174 -3.10 4.06 -16.84
C TRP A 174 -2.26 5.31 -16.62
N ASN A 175 -1.50 5.70 -17.66
CA ASN A 175 -0.77 6.97 -17.68
C ASN A 175 -1.69 8.14 -17.27
N ASN A 176 -1.25 8.92 -16.29
CA ASN A 176 -2.00 10.06 -15.75
C ASN A 176 -1.93 11.31 -16.66
N GLY A 177 -1.07 11.33 -17.68
CA GLY A 177 -0.85 12.46 -18.56
C GLY A 177 -0.31 13.67 -17.79
N ALA A 178 -0.96 14.82 -17.94
CA ALA A 178 -0.61 16.03 -17.18
C ALA A 178 -1.18 16.07 -15.75
N ASN A 179 -1.93 15.05 -15.35
CA ASN A 179 -2.56 15.01 -14.03
C ASN A 179 -1.60 14.48 -12.96
N ALA A 180 -1.88 14.83 -11.71
CA ALA A 180 -1.17 14.25 -10.57
C ALA A 180 -1.35 12.72 -10.52
N GLY A 181 -0.35 12.01 -9.99
CA GLY A 181 -0.42 10.56 -9.79
C GLY A 181 -1.62 10.11 -8.93
N SER A 182 -2.01 8.86 -9.12
CA SER A 182 -3.06 8.22 -8.31
C SER A 182 -2.55 7.94 -6.89
N LEU A 183 -3.40 8.17 -5.88
CA LEU A 183 -2.99 8.04 -4.48
C LEU A 183 -3.99 7.23 -3.67
N TYR A 184 -3.49 6.23 -2.95
CA TYR A 184 -4.21 5.62 -1.82
C TYR A 184 -3.60 6.09 -0.50
N ASN A 185 -4.33 6.89 0.25
CA ASN A 185 -3.93 7.32 1.59
C ASN A 185 -4.70 6.55 2.66
N LEU A 186 -4.04 5.55 3.26
CA LEU A 186 -4.52 4.77 4.39
C LEU A 186 -3.96 5.36 5.69
N SER A 187 -4.66 6.33 6.26
CA SER A 187 -4.25 7.00 7.51
C SER A 187 -4.90 6.41 8.77
N GLY A 188 -5.85 5.48 8.60
CA GLY A 188 -6.42 4.69 9.70
C GLY A 188 -7.30 3.55 9.18
N GLY A 189 -7.55 2.55 10.04
CA GLY A 189 -8.37 1.37 9.70
C GLY A 189 -7.57 0.24 9.07
N THR A 190 -8.26 -0.64 8.33
CA THR A 190 -7.64 -1.79 7.68
C THR A 190 -7.99 -1.85 6.20
N LEU A 191 -6.96 -2.03 5.36
CA LEU A 191 -7.07 -2.50 3.99
C LEU A 191 -6.52 -3.93 3.93
N ASP A 192 -7.39 -4.90 3.76
CA ASP A 192 -7.05 -6.31 3.62
C ASP A 192 -7.08 -6.71 2.15
N ALA A 193 -5.90 -6.76 1.52
CA ALA A 193 -5.65 -7.30 0.20
C ALA A 193 -4.75 -8.55 0.27
N SER A 194 -4.80 -9.29 1.38
CA SER A 194 -3.96 -10.48 1.62
C SER A 194 -4.15 -11.59 0.57
N ALA A 195 -5.30 -11.59 -0.11
CA ALA A 195 -5.64 -12.56 -1.15
C ALA A 195 -5.02 -12.29 -2.53
N ILE A 196 -4.35 -11.14 -2.72
CA ILE A 196 -3.84 -10.69 -4.02
C ILE A 196 -2.45 -10.05 -3.92
N THR A 197 -1.79 -9.88 -5.07
CA THR A 197 -0.68 -8.94 -5.20
C THR A 197 -1.23 -7.56 -5.54
N SER A 198 -0.92 -6.56 -4.73
CA SER A 198 -1.31 -5.16 -4.96
C SER A 198 -0.28 -4.46 -5.85
N ASN A 199 -0.76 -3.74 -6.87
CA ASN A 199 0.10 -2.99 -7.78
C ASN A 199 0.03 -1.50 -7.46
N ILE A 200 1.19 -0.90 -7.18
CA ILE A 200 1.36 0.52 -6.89
C ILE A 200 2.15 1.09 -8.07
N GLY A 201 1.44 1.75 -8.97
CA GLY A 201 1.83 1.98 -10.36
C GLY A 201 1.63 0.72 -11.20
N TRP A 202 0.79 0.80 -12.23
CA TRP A 202 0.68 -0.24 -13.25
C TRP A 202 1.21 0.30 -14.59
N ASP A 203 0.49 1.22 -15.24
CA ASP A 203 1.01 1.96 -16.43
C ASP A 203 1.15 3.48 -16.16
N GLY A 204 0.72 3.95 -14.99
CA GLY A 204 0.82 5.35 -14.57
C GLY A 204 1.40 5.50 -13.17
N GLN A 205 1.65 6.74 -12.76
CA GLN A 205 2.13 7.04 -11.42
C GLN A 205 1.08 6.64 -10.39
N GLY A 206 1.49 5.76 -9.48
CA GLY A 206 0.69 5.32 -8.34
C GLY A 206 1.51 5.41 -7.06
N ASP A 207 0.89 5.97 -6.03
CA ASP A 207 1.49 6.12 -4.70
C ASP A 207 0.55 5.59 -3.63
N MET A 208 1.13 5.04 -2.57
CA MET A 208 0.40 4.60 -1.39
C MET A 208 1.07 5.11 -0.12
N ILE A 209 0.26 5.61 0.81
CA ILE A 209 0.69 6.00 2.16
C ILE A 209 -0.07 5.15 3.16
N VAL A 210 0.66 4.57 4.12
CA VAL A 210 0.12 3.79 5.24
C VAL A 210 0.59 4.44 6.54
N GLY A 211 -0.35 4.90 7.36
CA GLY A 211 -0.07 5.62 8.62
C GLY A 211 -0.11 7.14 8.49
N GLY A 212 0.47 7.82 9.47
CA GLY A 212 0.54 9.29 9.54
C GLY A 212 -0.76 9.96 9.98
N GLY A 213 -1.82 9.20 10.24
CA GLY A 213 -3.06 9.67 10.84
C GLY A 213 -3.09 9.52 12.36
N ALA A 214 -4.23 9.88 12.95
CA ALA A 214 -4.45 9.79 14.41
C ALA A 214 -4.60 8.35 14.92
N GLY A 215 -5.01 7.41 14.06
CA GLY A 215 -5.24 6.00 14.40
C GLY A 215 -4.21 5.06 13.78
N THR A 216 -4.31 3.78 14.13
CA THR A 216 -3.52 2.72 13.48
C THR A 216 -4.04 2.46 12.07
N ALA A 217 -3.12 2.34 11.13
CA ALA A 217 -3.38 1.98 9.75
C ALA A 217 -2.73 0.63 9.45
N LEU A 218 -3.52 -0.34 8.98
CA LEU A 218 -3.03 -1.68 8.64
C LEU A 218 -3.33 -1.99 7.17
N PHE A 219 -2.28 -2.18 6.38
CA PHE A 219 -2.38 -2.72 5.04
C PHE A 219 -1.87 -4.16 5.03
N LYS A 220 -2.69 -5.12 4.58
CA LYS A 220 -2.28 -6.51 4.35
C LYS A 220 -2.25 -6.78 2.86
N ALA A 221 -1.19 -7.41 2.37
CA ALA A 221 -1.03 -7.75 0.96
C ALA A 221 -0.48 -9.16 0.81
N GLY A 222 -0.97 -9.93 -0.16
CA GLY A 222 -0.36 -11.22 -0.51
C GLY A 222 1.04 -11.02 -1.12
N GLY A 223 1.19 -9.94 -1.88
CA GLY A 223 2.45 -9.36 -2.33
C GLY A 223 2.26 -7.90 -2.75
N ILE A 224 3.36 -7.21 -3.00
CA ILE A 224 3.36 -5.82 -3.47
C ILE A 224 4.25 -5.75 -4.69
N GLN A 225 3.75 -5.13 -5.75
CA GLN A 225 4.55 -4.80 -6.92
C GLN A 225 4.52 -3.28 -7.09
N LEU A 226 5.68 -2.65 -6.99
CA LEU A 226 5.86 -1.28 -7.41
C LEU A 226 6.18 -1.29 -8.91
N ASP A 227 5.40 -0.57 -9.70
CA ASP A 227 5.42 -0.64 -11.16
C ASP A 227 5.18 -2.08 -11.68
N GLY A 228 3.91 -2.41 -11.87
CA GLY A 228 3.47 -3.75 -12.27
C GLY A 228 3.64 -4.10 -13.74
N SER A 229 3.71 -3.11 -14.63
CA SER A 229 3.84 -3.36 -16.08
C SER A 229 5.29 -3.28 -16.56
N SER A 230 6.21 -2.80 -15.72
CA SER A 230 7.62 -2.57 -16.06
C SER A 230 7.84 -1.62 -17.24
N ASP A 231 6.83 -0.84 -17.60
CA ASP A 231 6.91 0.20 -18.62
C ASP A 231 7.52 1.50 -18.10
N GLY A 232 7.91 1.54 -16.81
CA GLY A 232 8.44 2.74 -16.15
C GLY A 232 7.42 3.86 -16.09
N GLY A 233 6.12 3.53 -16.16
CA GLY A 233 5.00 4.43 -16.35
C GLY A 233 5.23 5.35 -17.55
N GLY A 234 4.70 4.95 -18.71
CA GLY A 234 4.99 5.56 -20.01
C GLY A 234 5.29 7.07 -20.01
N GLY A 235 6.49 7.44 -20.45
CA GLY A 235 6.83 8.79 -20.93
C GLY A 235 6.68 9.97 -19.95
N GLY A 236 6.63 9.74 -18.64
CA GLY A 236 6.53 10.83 -17.65
C GLY A 236 6.14 10.44 -16.23
N ALA A 237 5.94 9.16 -15.91
CA ALA A 237 5.57 8.76 -14.57
C ALA A 237 6.77 8.90 -13.61
N GLY A 238 6.54 9.60 -12.50
CA GLY A 238 7.49 9.63 -11.40
C GLY A 238 7.66 8.25 -10.77
N ASN A 239 8.61 8.14 -9.85
CA ASN A 239 8.85 6.93 -9.06
C ASN A 239 7.58 6.48 -8.32
N MET A 240 7.34 5.17 -8.28
CA MET A 240 6.25 4.58 -7.52
C MET A 240 6.67 4.40 -6.07
N THR A 241 5.85 4.87 -5.13
CA THR A 241 6.19 4.80 -3.70
C THR A 241 5.13 4.14 -2.85
N LEU A 242 5.61 3.32 -1.91
CA LEU A 242 4.84 2.90 -0.74
C LEU A 242 5.50 3.50 0.50
N THR A 243 4.83 4.46 1.12
CA THR A 243 5.31 5.18 2.30
C THR A 243 4.68 4.63 3.57
N LEU A 244 5.52 4.17 4.49
CA LEU A 244 5.13 3.68 5.82
C LEU A 244 5.43 4.76 6.85
N SER A 245 4.40 5.50 7.23
CA SER A 245 4.50 6.55 8.25
C SER A 245 4.20 6.00 9.65
N THR A 246 4.43 6.81 10.68
CA THR A 246 4.09 6.49 12.07
C THR A 246 2.67 5.91 12.20
N ASN A 247 2.50 4.92 13.09
CA ASN A 247 1.26 4.16 13.29
C ASN A 247 0.76 3.37 12.06
N GLY A 248 1.51 3.36 10.96
CA GLY A 248 1.27 2.53 9.79
C GLY A 248 1.97 1.19 9.90
N THR A 249 1.26 0.11 9.56
CA THR A 249 1.81 -1.24 9.44
C THR A 249 1.44 -1.85 8.09
N VAL A 250 2.42 -2.41 7.41
CA VAL A 250 2.23 -3.20 6.19
C VAL A 250 2.60 -4.66 6.46
N GLU A 251 1.65 -5.56 6.29
CA GLU A 251 1.85 -7.01 6.33
C GLU A 251 1.99 -7.57 4.91
N VAL A 252 3.10 -8.27 4.64
CA VAL A 252 3.46 -8.77 3.30
C VAL A 252 3.53 -10.28 3.30
N GLY A 253 2.76 -10.89 2.40
CA GLY A 253 2.71 -12.33 2.18
C GLY A 253 3.89 -12.89 1.39
N THR A 254 3.77 -14.17 1.04
CA THR A 254 4.84 -14.97 0.42
C THR A 254 5.22 -14.50 -0.98
N SER A 255 4.37 -13.74 -1.67
CA SER A 255 4.70 -13.15 -2.97
C SER A 255 5.72 -12.02 -2.85
N GLY A 256 5.95 -11.49 -1.64
CA GLY A 256 7.02 -10.54 -1.36
C GLY A 256 6.79 -9.14 -1.94
N ILE A 257 7.89 -8.44 -2.22
CA ILE A 257 7.88 -7.08 -2.77
C ILE A 257 8.76 -7.07 -4.03
N GLY A 258 8.17 -6.68 -5.15
CA GLY A 258 8.89 -6.38 -6.39
C GLY A 258 8.88 -4.90 -6.72
N ALA A 259 9.86 -4.48 -7.53
CA ALA A 259 9.99 -3.14 -8.10
C ALA A 259 10.55 -3.28 -9.51
N ALA A 260 9.98 -2.58 -10.50
CA ALA A 260 10.48 -2.66 -11.88
C ALA A 260 11.59 -1.66 -12.18
N ALA A 261 11.57 -0.47 -11.57
CA ALA A 261 12.63 0.52 -11.72
C ALA A 261 13.39 0.76 -10.41
N ALA A 262 14.66 1.19 -10.52
CA ALA A 262 15.48 1.60 -9.37
C ALA A 262 14.92 2.84 -8.64
N GLY A 263 14.04 3.57 -9.32
CA GLY A 263 13.26 4.67 -8.78
C GLY A 263 12.20 4.24 -7.77
N ASP A 264 11.65 3.03 -7.93
CA ASP A 264 10.51 2.57 -7.17
C ASP A 264 10.95 2.03 -5.81
N ARG A 265 10.36 2.59 -4.76
CA ARG A 265 10.90 2.39 -3.41
C ARG A 265 9.84 2.33 -2.34
N ILE A 266 10.17 1.57 -1.30
CA ILE A 266 9.52 1.65 -0.01
C ILE A 266 10.14 2.80 0.78
N ILE A 267 9.33 3.73 1.27
CA ILE A 267 9.79 4.82 2.12
C ILE A 267 9.41 4.52 3.56
N LEU A 268 10.40 4.44 4.44
CA LEU A 268 10.23 4.11 5.85
C LEU A 268 10.32 5.41 6.69
N ASN A 269 9.16 5.91 7.11
CA ASN A 269 8.94 7.16 7.85
C ASN A 269 8.44 6.90 9.28
N GLY A 270 8.99 5.88 9.94
CA GLY A 270 8.63 5.51 11.32
C GLY A 270 7.48 4.49 11.43
N GLY A 271 7.02 3.93 10.30
CA GLY A 271 6.06 2.83 10.28
C GLY A 271 6.73 1.45 10.41
N ALA A 272 5.91 0.41 10.32
CA ALA A 272 6.33 -0.99 10.43
C ALA A 272 6.04 -1.78 9.15
N MET A 273 7.01 -2.58 8.71
CA MET A 273 6.79 -3.62 7.72
C MET A 273 6.97 -4.99 8.37
N LYS A 274 6.03 -5.89 8.11
CA LYS A 274 5.95 -7.19 8.75
C LYS A 274 5.73 -8.32 7.74
N ALA A 275 6.46 -9.41 7.88
CA ALA A 275 6.23 -10.60 7.06
C ALA A 275 5.08 -11.45 7.61
N VAL A 276 4.29 -12.04 6.73
CA VAL A 276 3.32 -13.11 7.07
C VAL A 276 3.66 -14.45 6.41
N GLY A 277 4.82 -14.51 5.76
CA GLY A 277 5.41 -15.72 5.20
C GLY A 277 6.86 -15.47 4.77
N ALA A 278 7.60 -16.54 4.47
CA ALA A 278 8.92 -16.41 3.86
C ALA A 278 8.78 -15.79 2.46
N ALA A 279 9.59 -14.77 2.17
CA ALA A 279 9.45 -13.97 0.96
C ALA A 279 10.76 -13.25 0.59
N THR A 280 10.81 -12.73 -0.65
CA THR A 280 11.83 -11.78 -1.09
C THR A 280 11.25 -10.38 -1.15
N TRP A 281 11.92 -9.43 -0.52
CA TRP A 281 11.64 -8.00 -0.63
C TRP A 281 12.75 -7.36 -1.47
N GLY A 282 12.47 -7.21 -2.77
CA GLY A 282 13.44 -6.80 -3.78
C GLY A 282 13.39 -5.32 -4.20
N SER A 283 12.50 -4.52 -3.61
CA SER A 283 12.51 -3.07 -3.79
C SER A 283 13.60 -2.41 -2.94
N VAL A 284 14.04 -1.21 -3.34
CA VAL A 284 14.86 -0.34 -2.50
C VAL A 284 14.03 0.14 -1.32
N PHE A 285 14.62 0.08 -0.12
CA PHE A 285 14.05 0.72 1.06
C PHE A 285 14.78 2.02 1.33
N ASN A 286 14.05 3.09 1.61
CA ASN A 286 14.60 4.36 2.04
C ASN A 286 14.25 4.61 3.51
N ALA A 287 15.20 4.39 4.41
CA ALA A 287 15.09 4.70 5.83
C ALA A 287 15.25 6.20 6.05
N ASN A 288 14.14 6.89 6.34
CA ASN A 288 14.14 8.33 6.38
C ASN A 288 14.81 8.86 7.66
N THR A 289 15.53 9.98 7.51
CA THR A 289 16.41 10.49 8.56
C THR A 289 15.63 10.83 9.84
N SER A 290 16.26 10.63 11.00
CA SER A 290 15.65 10.88 12.31
C SER A 290 14.36 10.08 12.61
N THR A 291 14.06 9.02 11.85
CA THR A 291 12.97 8.09 12.14
C THR A 291 13.52 6.73 12.56
N THR A 292 12.74 5.99 13.36
CA THR A 292 12.96 4.57 13.61
C THR A 292 11.79 3.80 13.02
N SER A 293 12.05 3.00 12.00
CA SER A 293 11.04 2.14 11.38
C SER A 293 11.28 0.70 11.78
N GLU A 294 10.21 -0.09 11.83
CA GLU A 294 10.29 -1.51 12.20
C GLU A 294 10.33 -2.38 10.96
N LEU A 295 11.26 -3.34 10.95
CA LEU A 295 11.28 -4.45 10.00
C LEU A 295 11.14 -5.76 10.77
N ASN A 296 9.95 -6.33 10.73
CA ASN A 296 9.61 -7.51 11.51
C ASN A 296 9.45 -8.73 10.61
N VAL A 297 10.44 -9.62 10.59
CA VAL A 297 10.35 -10.87 9.81
C VAL A 297 9.40 -11.89 10.41
N ASN A 298 8.87 -11.63 11.61
CA ASN A 298 7.77 -12.38 12.24
C ASN A 298 7.97 -13.91 12.23
N GLY A 299 9.18 -14.36 12.55
CA GLY A 299 9.54 -15.78 12.54
C GLY A 299 9.95 -16.37 11.20
N PHE A 300 9.85 -15.63 10.10
CA PHE A 300 10.16 -16.11 8.75
C PHE A 300 11.59 -15.77 8.31
N ALA A 301 12.04 -16.47 7.27
CA ALA A 301 13.22 -16.09 6.50
C ALA A 301 12.80 -15.09 5.41
N VAL A 302 13.27 -13.85 5.50
CA VAL A 302 12.94 -12.78 4.55
C VAL A 302 14.20 -12.31 3.85
N THR A 303 14.22 -12.38 2.53
CA THR A 303 15.38 -11.96 1.74
C THR A 303 15.26 -10.50 1.34
N LEU A 304 16.24 -9.68 1.73
CA LEU A 304 16.46 -8.34 1.18
C LEU A 304 17.49 -8.46 0.06
N SER A 305 17.05 -8.23 -1.19
CA SER A 305 17.92 -8.37 -2.37
C SER A 305 18.37 -7.02 -2.96
N ASN A 306 17.98 -5.91 -2.36
CA ASN A 306 18.30 -4.56 -2.84
C ASN A 306 18.82 -3.67 -1.69
N ASN A 307 19.15 -2.43 -2.00
CA ASN A 307 19.74 -1.49 -1.06
C ASN A 307 18.72 -1.00 -0.01
N VAL A 308 19.24 -0.66 1.17
CA VAL A 308 18.55 0.15 2.16
C VAL A 308 19.30 1.48 2.24
N THR A 309 18.72 2.52 1.67
CA THR A 309 19.31 3.87 1.61
C THR A 309 18.82 4.74 2.76
N GLY A 310 19.50 5.86 2.99
CA GLY A 310 19.13 6.85 3.98
C GLY A 310 19.65 6.54 5.38
N SER A 311 19.78 7.57 6.21
CA SER A 311 20.41 7.49 7.55
C SER A 311 19.41 7.36 8.70
N GLY A 312 18.17 6.94 8.41
CA GLY A 312 17.21 6.53 9.44
C GLY A 312 17.67 5.30 10.21
N THR A 313 16.89 4.92 11.22
CA THR A 313 17.10 3.68 11.99
C THR A 313 16.11 2.61 11.54
N LEU A 314 16.59 1.38 11.39
CA LEU A 314 15.79 0.19 11.15
C LEU A 314 15.87 -0.74 12.36
N ASN A 315 14.74 -0.96 13.03
CA ASN A 315 14.65 -1.90 14.13
C ASN A 315 14.24 -3.28 13.62
N LEU A 316 15.15 -4.26 13.71
CA LEU A 316 14.92 -5.65 13.33
C LEU A 316 14.36 -6.43 14.52
N SER A 317 13.04 -6.40 14.68
CA SER A 317 12.32 -6.67 15.94
C SER A 317 11.80 -8.09 16.15
N SER A 318 12.15 -9.06 15.31
CA SER A 318 11.68 -10.44 15.43
C SER A 318 12.58 -11.30 16.33
N ALA A 319 11.98 -12.01 17.29
CA ALA A 319 12.71 -12.94 18.17
C ALA A 319 13.17 -14.22 17.46
N THR A 320 12.46 -14.62 16.40
CA THR A 320 12.75 -15.82 15.59
C THR A 320 12.76 -15.48 14.10
N GLY A 321 13.27 -16.37 13.25
CA GLY A 321 13.44 -16.10 11.82
C GLY A 321 14.74 -15.34 11.53
N SER A 322 14.91 -14.90 10.28
CA SER A 322 16.13 -14.20 9.87
C SER A 322 15.89 -13.24 8.71
N VAL A 323 16.62 -12.13 8.73
CA VAL A 323 16.85 -11.31 7.53
C VAL A 323 17.98 -11.95 6.72
N ILE A 324 17.72 -12.26 5.46
CA ILE A 324 18.71 -12.77 4.52
C ILE A 324 19.16 -11.63 3.63
N LEU A 325 20.44 -11.27 3.69
CA LEU A 325 21.05 -10.33 2.77
C LEU A 325 21.59 -11.14 1.59
N ASN A 326 21.04 -10.94 0.40
CA ASN A 326 21.40 -11.72 -0.79
C ASN A 326 21.67 -10.80 -1.99
N THR A 327 22.93 -10.73 -2.41
CA THR A 327 23.35 -9.97 -3.59
C THR A 327 24.49 -10.67 -4.30
N SER A 328 24.56 -10.52 -5.63
CA SER A 328 25.71 -10.89 -6.46
C SER A 328 26.66 -9.70 -6.70
N GLY A 329 26.20 -8.47 -6.46
CA GLY A 329 26.97 -7.24 -6.61
C GLY A 329 27.28 -6.60 -5.27
N THR A 330 27.17 -5.27 -5.20
CA THR A 330 27.27 -4.53 -3.93
C THR A 330 25.87 -4.18 -3.44
N GLN A 331 25.57 -4.53 -2.19
CA GLN A 331 24.37 -4.09 -1.47
C GLN A 331 24.78 -3.12 -0.37
N ALA A 332 24.23 -1.91 -0.38
CA ALA A 332 24.46 -0.92 0.67
C ALA A 332 23.29 -0.92 1.66
N ILE A 333 23.61 -0.97 2.95
CA ILE A 333 22.70 -0.79 4.07
C ILE A 333 23.19 0.42 4.86
N ASP A 334 22.66 1.59 4.51
CA ASP A 334 23.08 2.88 5.08
C ASP A 334 22.41 3.18 6.43
N ALA A 335 21.23 2.60 6.65
CA ALA A 335 20.46 2.78 7.87
C ALA A 335 21.20 2.24 9.10
N ALA A 336 21.05 2.93 10.23
CA ALA A 336 21.46 2.37 11.53
C ALA A 336 20.58 1.15 11.86
N LEU A 337 21.21 0.04 12.22
CA LEU A 337 20.48 -1.18 12.58
C LEU A 337 20.33 -1.30 14.10
N ASN A 338 19.14 -1.67 14.55
CA ASN A 338 18.82 -2.03 15.94
C ASN A 338 18.10 -3.37 15.99
N GLY A 339 17.89 -3.91 17.19
CA GLY A 339 17.17 -5.16 17.42
C GLY A 339 18.05 -6.40 17.32
N SER A 340 17.43 -7.57 17.40
CA SER A 340 18.11 -8.86 17.60
C SER A 340 17.79 -9.94 16.57
N THR A 341 16.98 -9.63 15.55
CA THR A 341 16.66 -10.59 14.47
C THR A 341 17.93 -11.03 13.77
N ALA A 342 18.20 -12.34 13.68
CA ALA A 342 19.42 -12.82 13.01
C ALA A 342 19.55 -12.34 11.56
N ILE A 343 20.77 -12.00 11.15
CA ILE A 343 21.14 -11.64 9.78
C ILE A 343 21.99 -12.75 9.18
N ASN A 344 21.58 -13.25 8.03
CA ASN A 344 22.34 -14.22 7.23
C ASN A 344 22.77 -13.58 5.92
N LYS A 345 24.08 -13.39 5.71
CA LYS A 345 24.62 -12.97 4.42
C LYS A 345 24.83 -14.20 3.53
N THR A 346 24.16 -14.17 2.38
CA THR A 346 24.23 -15.16 1.29
C THR A 346 24.56 -14.44 -0.03
N GLY A 347 24.69 -15.19 -1.12
CA GLY A 347 25.08 -14.64 -2.41
C GLY A 347 26.56 -14.25 -2.47
N THR A 348 27.11 -14.28 -3.67
CA THR A 348 28.57 -14.12 -3.90
C THR A 348 29.07 -12.68 -3.76
N GLY A 349 28.16 -11.70 -3.72
CA GLY A 349 28.47 -10.29 -3.65
C GLY A 349 28.89 -9.78 -2.26
N THR A 350 29.05 -8.47 -2.17
CA THR A 350 29.41 -7.75 -0.93
C THR A 350 28.23 -6.98 -0.38
N THR A 351 27.93 -7.15 0.91
CA THR A 351 27.00 -6.25 1.63
C THR A 351 27.80 -5.32 2.53
N ILE A 352 27.53 -4.01 2.43
CA ILE A 352 28.16 -2.96 3.25
C ILE A 352 27.14 -2.51 4.30
N LEU A 353 27.51 -2.61 5.56
CA LEU A 353 26.75 -2.11 6.71
C LEU A 353 27.40 -0.81 7.18
N SER A 354 26.81 0.33 6.82
CA SER A 354 27.41 1.66 7.04
C SER A 354 26.85 2.39 8.25
N GLY A 355 25.61 2.10 8.64
CA GLY A 355 24.94 2.77 9.74
C GLY A 355 25.54 2.42 11.11
N ALA A 356 25.61 3.41 11.99
CA ALA A 356 26.00 3.24 13.39
C ALA A 356 24.77 2.94 14.26
N GLY A 357 24.67 1.73 14.79
CA GLY A 357 23.50 1.27 15.55
C GLY A 357 23.86 0.36 16.72
N SER A 358 22.82 -0.15 17.37
CA SER A 358 22.93 -1.03 18.55
C SER A 358 22.52 -2.48 18.28
N TYR A 359 22.38 -2.85 17.00
CA TYR A 359 22.00 -4.19 16.58
C TYR A 359 22.86 -5.27 17.25
N ASN A 360 22.20 -6.21 17.91
CA ASN A 360 22.82 -7.25 18.75
C ASN A 360 22.42 -8.67 18.33
N GLY A 361 21.71 -8.81 17.21
CA GLY A 361 21.41 -10.11 16.62
C GLY A 361 22.65 -10.76 15.99
N ALA A 362 22.68 -12.08 15.88
CA ALA A 362 23.81 -12.75 15.24
C ALA A 362 23.92 -12.35 13.75
N ILE A 363 25.14 -12.15 13.25
CA ILE A 363 25.43 -11.97 11.82
C ILE A 363 26.22 -13.19 11.36
N THR A 364 25.67 -13.97 10.42
CA THR A 364 26.36 -15.12 9.83
C THR A 364 26.67 -14.86 8.36
N VAL A 365 27.95 -14.91 8.00
CA VAL A 365 28.41 -14.82 6.61
C VAL A 365 28.56 -16.23 6.05
N THR A 366 27.53 -16.66 5.32
CA THR A 366 27.49 -17.99 4.69
C THR A 366 28.01 -17.97 3.27
N ASP A 367 27.91 -16.82 2.57
CA ASP A 367 28.52 -16.62 1.26
C ASP A 367 28.91 -15.16 0.98
N GLY A 368 29.86 -14.97 0.06
CA GLY A 368 30.36 -13.66 -0.34
C GLY A 368 31.08 -12.93 0.80
N ARG A 369 30.79 -11.63 0.93
CA ARG A 369 31.46 -10.74 1.88
C ARG A 369 30.50 -9.83 2.63
N VAL A 370 30.76 -9.60 3.92
CA VAL A 370 30.23 -8.44 4.66
C VAL A 370 31.35 -7.43 4.89
N ASN A 371 31.06 -6.17 4.61
CA ASN A 371 31.86 -5.03 5.03
C ASN A 371 31.16 -4.29 6.15
N LEU A 372 31.75 -4.27 7.34
CA LEU A 372 31.28 -3.45 8.43
C LEU A 372 32.01 -2.11 8.37
N ALA A 373 31.30 -1.04 7.98
CA ALA A 373 31.82 0.33 7.98
C ALA A 373 31.23 1.17 9.13
N GLY A 374 30.04 0.81 9.61
CA GLY A 374 29.38 1.42 10.77
C GLY A 374 29.72 0.73 12.09
N SER A 375 28.78 0.80 13.04
CA SER A 375 28.92 0.15 14.35
C SER A 375 27.72 -0.73 14.69
N VAL A 376 27.99 -1.89 15.31
CA VAL A 376 26.99 -2.84 15.83
C VAL A 376 27.44 -3.41 17.18
N SER A 377 26.58 -4.16 17.86
CA SER A 377 26.89 -4.91 19.08
C SER A 377 26.80 -6.43 18.88
N SER A 378 26.98 -6.88 17.65
CA SER A 378 26.65 -8.24 17.21
C SER A 378 27.84 -9.18 17.23
N ASN A 379 27.58 -10.45 17.55
CA ASN A 379 28.50 -11.52 17.21
C ASN A 379 28.44 -11.79 15.70
N ILE A 380 29.61 -11.79 15.05
CA ILE A 380 29.77 -12.00 13.61
C ILE A 380 30.51 -13.32 13.41
N SER A 381 29.89 -14.25 12.71
CA SER A 381 30.48 -15.54 12.34
C SER A 381 30.70 -15.60 10.83
N VAL A 382 31.93 -15.83 10.40
CA VAL A 382 32.31 -15.98 9.00
C VAL A 382 32.66 -17.43 8.76
N LEU A 383 31.88 -18.11 7.91
CA LEU A 383 32.12 -19.52 7.57
C LEU A 383 33.37 -19.66 6.68
N SER A 384 33.95 -20.86 6.65
CA SER A 384 35.17 -21.14 5.89
C SER A 384 35.08 -20.73 4.43
N SER A 385 36.20 -20.22 3.94
CA SER A 385 36.40 -19.74 2.57
C SER A 385 35.54 -18.52 2.23
N LYS A 386 35.03 -17.79 3.24
CA LYS A 386 34.26 -16.55 3.06
C LYS A 386 35.08 -15.35 3.51
N SER A 387 34.45 -14.18 3.38
CA SER A 387 35.16 -12.92 3.47
C SER A 387 34.49 -11.95 4.44
N PHE A 388 35.31 -11.21 5.16
CA PHE A 388 34.88 -10.09 5.99
C PHE A 388 35.79 -8.89 5.72
N GLY A 389 35.29 -7.68 5.92
CA GLY A 389 36.11 -6.49 5.84
C GLY A 389 35.46 -5.24 6.40
N GLY A 390 36.06 -4.10 6.09
CA GLY A 390 35.64 -2.78 6.54
C GLY A 390 36.31 -2.35 7.84
N GLU A 391 36.18 -1.06 8.11
CA GLU A 391 36.86 -0.34 9.19
C GLU A 391 35.87 0.17 10.26
N GLY A 392 34.84 -0.65 10.52
CA GLY A 392 33.80 -0.37 11.50
C GLY A 392 34.05 -1.01 12.88
N THR A 393 33.06 -0.93 13.75
CA THR A 393 33.13 -1.43 15.13
C THR A 393 32.07 -2.48 15.42
N THR A 394 32.46 -3.59 16.05
CA THR A 394 31.53 -4.44 16.79
C THR A 394 31.98 -4.62 18.23
N THR A 395 31.06 -4.50 19.19
CA THR A 395 31.33 -4.88 20.59
C THR A 395 31.19 -6.38 20.85
N GLY A 396 30.66 -7.13 19.88
CA GLY A 396 30.59 -8.60 19.91
C GLY A 396 31.88 -9.26 19.44
N SER A 397 31.82 -10.59 19.27
CA SER A 397 32.93 -11.38 18.74
C SER A 397 32.96 -11.39 17.20
N LEU A 398 34.13 -11.37 16.59
CA LEU A 398 34.35 -11.76 15.20
C LEU A 398 34.99 -13.16 15.15
N SER A 399 34.26 -14.17 14.70
CA SER A 399 34.77 -15.53 14.52
C SER A 399 35.01 -15.83 13.04
N LEU A 400 36.22 -16.28 12.72
CA LEU A 400 36.65 -16.63 11.36
C LEU A 400 36.91 -18.14 11.31
N ALA A 401 35.95 -18.93 10.84
CA ALA A 401 36.09 -20.38 10.80
C ALA A 401 36.96 -20.83 9.63
N GLY A 402 38.08 -21.53 9.87
CA GLY A 402 38.94 -22.05 8.79
C GLY A 402 39.66 -20.94 8.00
N SER A 403 39.84 -21.15 6.70
CA SER A 403 40.56 -20.21 5.83
C SER A 403 39.64 -19.09 5.36
N ASN A 404 39.83 -17.87 5.85
CA ASN A 404 39.02 -16.70 5.46
C ASN A 404 39.89 -15.56 4.93
N SER A 405 39.26 -14.67 4.17
CA SER A 405 39.89 -13.43 3.71
C SER A 405 39.40 -12.26 4.55
N LEU A 406 40.34 -11.55 5.19
CA LEU A 406 40.08 -10.27 5.85
C LEU A 406 40.52 -9.13 4.92
N PHE A 407 39.62 -8.18 4.70
CA PHE A 407 39.87 -7.06 3.82
C PHE A 407 39.77 -5.73 4.58
N VAL A 408 40.91 -5.06 4.69
CA VAL A 408 41.02 -3.70 5.21
C VAL A 408 41.41 -2.78 4.05
N ASN A 409 40.73 -1.66 3.91
CA ASN A 409 40.99 -0.65 2.89
C ASN A 409 42.02 0.36 3.41
N PRO A 410 43.26 0.36 2.88
CA PRO A 410 44.32 1.25 3.35
C PRO A 410 44.10 2.73 2.99
N ASN A 411 43.09 3.02 2.15
CA ASN A 411 42.80 4.38 1.68
C ASN A 411 41.66 5.06 2.45
N THR A 412 40.94 4.33 3.31
CA THR A 412 39.92 4.89 4.19
C THR A 412 40.48 5.00 5.61
N PRO A 413 40.54 6.20 6.21
CA PRO A 413 40.86 6.34 7.62
C PRO A 413 39.85 5.56 8.46
N GLY A 414 40.34 4.71 9.36
CA GLY A 414 39.49 3.93 10.25
C GLY A 414 40.21 2.73 10.83
N GLU A 415 39.60 2.12 11.84
CA GLU A 415 40.08 0.92 12.50
C GLU A 415 38.97 -0.12 12.53
N LEU A 416 39.29 -1.35 12.17
CA LEU A 416 38.41 -2.46 12.52
C LEU A 416 38.51 -2.72 14.04
N THR A 417 37.45 -2.39 14.77
CA THR A 417 37.37 -2.66 16.21
C THR A 417 36.44 -3.84 16.46
N VAL A 418 36.94 -4.86 17.17
CA VAL A 418 36.17 -6.04 17.56
C VAL A 418 36.26 -6.24 19.07
N GLY A 419 35.15 -6.53 19.73
CA GLY A 419 35.11 -6.75 21.18
C GLY A 419 35.84 -8.03 21.59
N ASN A 420 35.79 -9.05 20.74
CA ASN A 420 36.56 -10.28 20.91
C ASN A 420 36.93 -10.90 19.54
N LEU A 421 38.13 -11.45 19.42
CA LEU A 421 38.59 -12.19 18.24
C LEU A 421 39.04 -13.59 18.68
N PRO A 422 38.12 -14.55 18.84
CA PRO A 422 38.49 -15.94 19.09
C PRO A 422 39.23 -16.49 17.87
N LEU A 423 40.51 -16.79 18.04
CA LEU A 423 41.39 -17.40 17.03
C LEU A 423 41.27 -18.93 17.02
#